data_AF-A0A0A1V4C0-F1
#
_entry.id   AF-A0A0A1V4C0-F1
#
_cell.length_a   1.000
_cell.length_b   1.000
_cell.length_c   1.000
_cell.angle_alpha   90.00
_cell.angle_beta   90.00
_cell.angle_gamma   90.00
#
_symmetry.space_group_name_H-M   'P 1'
#
loop_
_entity.id
_entity.type
_entity.pdbx_description
1 polymer ?
#
loop_
_entity_poly.entity_id
_entity_poly.type
_entity_poly.pdbx_seq_one_letter_code
_entity_poly.pdbx_strand_id
1 'polypeptide(L)'
;MATNTNNSTPQVSSKSPTIRRILREAAEISNSPSPDYTAEPLETDLFEWHFTLRGPPNSVYGEGIYHGRIVLPPTYPLRPPSFRFTTPNGRFEANREICLSISGHHEETWQPAWGIRTAIVALRSFMETDARGQLGGLDTTEEVRRRLARESRTFRCSTCARSNADIISETERQSEESSSPAKNDVKVPTELSMGWRDEMESRQQDDGRESRALDRSQVPEDPDSDSAELAEGFVQTVPVNRGSAELPQMTSIPEERGSSSSGGPTASRVSSSRDIDRTSTQVSQQGQRRPATMGSRGDGVPLWIDRAIVALVIVLAALLLKVLFGI
;
A
#
# COMPACT_ATOMS: atom_id res chain seq x y z
N MET A 1 -46.97 27.53 -5.12
CA MET A 1 -45.68 27.45 -5.83
C MET A 1 -44.96 26.21 -5.31
N ALA A 2 -44.99 25.11 -6.06
CA ALA A 2 -44.28 23.88 -5.71
C ALA A 2 -43.03 23.80 -6.58
N THR A 3 -41.85 23.83 -5.96
CA THR A 3 -40.55 23.71 -6.62
C THR A 3 -40.23 22.24 -6.86
N ASN A 4 -40.21 21.82 -8.13
CA ASN A 4 -39.71 20.52 -8.57
C ASN A 4 -38.18 20.49 -8.43
N THR A 5 -37.67 19.67 -7.52
CA THR A 5 -36.24 19.30 -7.47
C THR A 5 -36.07 17.93 -8.13
N ASN A 6 -35.69 17.92 -9.41
CA ASN A 6 -35.24 16.70 -10.09
C ASN A 6 -33.86 16.33 -9.56
N ASN A 7 -33.80 15.30 -8.72
CA ASN A 7 -32.55 14.69 -8.28
C ASN A 7 -32.16 13.60 -9.30
N SER A 8 -31.40 13.99 -10.31
CA SER A 8 -30.90 13.08 -11.34
C SER A 8 -29.68 12.31 -10.81
N THR A 9 -29.89 11.09 -10.31
CA THR A 9 -28.79 10.14 -10.09
C THR A 9 -28.06 9.85 -11.41
N PRO A 10 -26.72 9.92 -11.46
CA PRO A 10 -25.96 9.65 -12.68
C PRO A 10 -26.18 8.18 -13.10
N GLN A 11 -26.74 7.99 -14.31
CA GLN A 11 -26.92 6.68 -14.91
C GLN A 11 -25.56 6.11 -15.34
N VAL A 12 -25.02 5.18 -14.54
CA VAL A 12 -23.79 4.46 -14.85
C VAL A 12 -24.02 3.58 -16.09
N SER A 13 -23.29 3.86 -17.18
CA SER A 13 -23.38 3.06 -18.41
C SER A 13 -22.71 1.70 -18.22
N SER A 14 -23.51 0.66 -17.99
CA SER A 14 -23.04 -0.74 -17.88
C SER A 14 -22.37 -1.28 -19.15
N LYS A 15 -22.38 -0.53 -20.25
CA LYS A 15 -21.80 -0.92 -21.54
C LYS A 15 -20.28 -0.72 -21.62
N SER A 16 -19.66 0.07 -20.74
CA SER A 16 -18.19 0.24 -20.75
C SER A 16 -17.47 -1.01 -20.23
N PRO A 17 -16.47 -1.56 -20.95
CA PRO A 17 -15.64 -2.67 -20.45
C PRO A 17 -14.98 -2.36 -19.10
N THR A 18 -14.53 -1.12 -18.89
CA THR A 18 -13.98 -0.64 -17.62
C THR A 18 -15.02 -0.71 -16.50
N ILE A 19 -16.23 -0.23 -16.74
CA ILE A 19 -17.30 -0.28 -15.74
C ILE A 19 -17.65 -1.74 -15.41
N ARG A 20 -17.75 -2.62 -16.41
CA ARG A 20 -17.95 -4.06 -16.21
C ARG A 20 -16.86 -4.69 -15.35
N ARG A 21 -15.59 -4.31 -15.58
CA ARG A 21 -14.45 -4.75 -14.77
C ARG A 21 -14.57 -4.28 -13.32
N ILE A 22 -14.85 -2.99 -13.09
CA ILE A 22 -14.98 -2.40 -11.75
C ILE A 22 -16.10 -3.08 -10.96
N LEU A 23 -17.29 -3.25 -11.56
CA LEU A 23 -18.45 -3.88 -10.90
C LEU A 23 -18.18 -5.35 -10.55
N ARG A 24 -17.48 -6.06 -11.43
CA ARG A 24 -17.06 -7.44 -11.21
C ARG A 24 -16.10 -7.55 -10.02
N GLU A 25 -15.11 -6.67 -9.93
CA GLU A 25 -14.17 -6.68 -8.81
C GLU A 25 -14.83 -6.26 -7.49
N ALA A 26 -15.80 -5.33 -7.53
CA ALA A 26 -16.59 -4.97 -6.36
C ALA A 26 -17.41 -6.17 -5.85
N ALA A 27 -18.04 -6.89 -6.78
CA ALA A 27 -18.75 -8.14 -6.46
C ALA A 27 -17.79 -9.22 -5.95
N GLU A 28 -16.59 -9.35 -6.50
CA GLU A 28 -15.58 -10.31 -6.04
C GLU A 28 -15.17 -10.06 -4.59
N ILE A 29 -14.92 -8.79 -4.22
CA ILE A 29 -14.54 -8.43 -2.84
C ILE A 29 -15.72 -8.64 -1.88
N SER A 30 -16.93 -8.28 -2.28
CA SER A 30 -18.14 -8.44 -1.47
C SER A 30 -18.53 -9.92 -1.25
N ASN A 31 -18.42 -10.75 -2.30
CA ASN A 31 -18.77 -12.18 -2.23
C ASN A 31 -17.71 -13.02 -1.52
N SER A 32 -16.44 -12.59 -1.56
CA SER A 32 -15.32 -13.26 -0.89
C SER A 32 -14.64 -12.30 0.09
N PRO A 33 -15.32 -11.97 1.21
CA PRO A 33 -14.81 -11.07 2.23
C PRO A 33 -13.55 -11.63 2.90
N SER A 34 -12.63 -10.74 3.28
CA SER A 34 -11.38 -11.09 3.96
C SER A 34 -11.34 -10.44 5.35
N PRO A 35 -10.90 -11.16 6.41
CA PRO A 35 -10.75 -10.55 7.73
C PRO A 35 -9.65 -9.46 7.79
N ASP A 36 -8.75 -9.44 6.81
CA ASP A 36 -7.60 -8.56 6.77
C ASP A 36 -7.84 -7.24 6.06
N TYR A 37 -8.79 -7.19 5.12
CA TYR A 37 -9.08 -5.98 4.37
C TYR A 37 -10.49 -5.97 3.78
N THR A 38 -10.96 -4.77 3.48
CA THR A 38 -12.15 -4.52 2.69
C THR A 38 -11.92 -3.35 1.75
N ALA A 39 -12.62 -3.32 0.62
CA ALA A 39 -12.67 -2.17 -0.26
C ALA A 39 -14.01 -2.10 -0.99
N GLU A 40 -14.49 -0.86 -1.18
CA GLU A 40 -15.76 -0.57 -1.82
C GLU A 40 -15.65 0.72 -2.66
N PRO A 41 -16.29 0.77 -3.84
CA PRO A 41 -16.45 2.03 -4.57
C PRO A 41 -17.33 3.00 -3.79
N LEU A 42 -17.11 4.31 -3.96
CA LEU A 42 -18.02 5.31 -3.43
C LEU A 42 -19.36 5.24 -4.17
N GLU A 43 -20.46 5.49 -3.43
CA GLU A 43 -21.81 5.55 -4.02
C GLU A 43 -21.93 6.65 -5.08
N THR A 44 -21.13 7.72 -4.94
CA THR A 44 -21.13 8.87 -5.84
C THR A 44 -20.21 8.69 -7.05
N ASP A 45 -19.19 7.85 -6.95
CA ASP A 45 -18.19 7.65 -8.01
C ASP A 45 -17.57 6.25 -7.95
N LEU A 46 -17.80 5.45 -8.99
CA LEU A 46 -17.27 4.09 -9.11
C LEU A 46 -15.75 4.04 -9.36
N PHE A 47 -15.13 5.16 -9.74
CA PHE A 47 -13.69 5.28 -9.96
C PHE A 47 -12.93 5.67 -8.69
N GLU A 48 -13.63 6.09 -7.63
CA GLU A 48 -13.01 6.33 -6.33
C GLU A 48 -13.47 5.26 -5.34
N TRP A 49 -12.50 4.56 -4.77
CA TRP A 49 -12.75 3.49 -3.80
C TRP A 49 -12.15 3.85 -2.47
N HIS A 50 -12.82 3.39 -1.41
CA HIS A 50 -12.28 3.39 -0.07
C HIS A 50 -11.83 1.98 0.28
N PHE A 51 -10.68 1.86 0.93
CA PHE A 51 -10.19 0.60 1.46
C PHE A 51 -9.81 0.73 2.92
N THR A 52 -9.95 -0.36 3.66
CA THR A 52 -9.45 -0.48 5.03
C THR A 52 -8.71 -1.79 5.16
N LEU A 53 -7.49 -1.76 5.68
CA LEU A 53 -6.67 -2.97 5.86
C LEU A 53 -6.01 -3.02 7.24
N ARG A 54 -5.82 -4.22 7.75
CA ARG A 54 -4.98 -4.52 8.91
C ARG A 54 -3.51 -4.41 8.51
N GLY A 55 -2.68 -3.88 9.40
CA GLY A 55 -1.23 -3.89 9.19
C GLY A 55 -0.69 -5.31 8.97
N PRO A 56 0.47 -5.45 8.31
CA PRO A 56 1.18 -6.73 8.22
C PRO A 56 1.43 -7.33 9.61
N PRO A 57 1.16 -8.62 9.82
CA PRO A 57 1.36 -9.25 11.12
C PRO A 57 2.85 -9.30 11.44
N ASN A 58 3.21 -9.38 12.73
CA ASN A 58 4.61 -9.45 13.17
C ASN A 58 5.48 -8.26 12.72
N SER A 59 4.88 -7.13 12.35
CA SER A 59 5.56 -5.90 11.96
C SER A 59 5.26 -4.76 12.93
N VAL A 60 5.97 -3.63 12.76
CA VAL A 60 5.72 -2.38 13.49
C VAL A 60 4.31 -1.82 13.28
N TYR A 61 3.61 -2.31 12.26
CA TYR A 61 2.26 -1.90 11.86
C TYR A 61 1.17 -2.86 12.31
N GLY A 62 1.53 -4.04 12.86
CA GLY A 62 0.61 -5.17 13.02
C GLY A 62 -0.58 -4.95 13.94
N GLU A 63 -0.49 -4.00 14.88
CA GLU A 63 -1.63 -3.62 15.74
C GLU A 63 -2.56 -2.57 15.10
N GLY A 64 -2.18 -2.03 13.96
CA GLY A 64 -2.87 -0.93 13.29
C GLY A 64 -3.89 -1.36 12.26
N ILE A 65 -4.83 -0.46 12.01
CA ILE A 65 -5.85 -0.56 10.97
C ILE A 65 -5.82 0.74 10.20
N TYR A 66 -5.63 0.65 8.89
CA TYR A 66 -5.35 1.80 8.04
C TYR A 66 -6.42 1.94 6.97
N HIS A 67 -7.00 3.13 6.91
CA HIS A 67 -7.98 3.51 5.89
C HIS A 67 -7.32 4.35 4.82
N GLY A 68 -7.73 4.15 3.58
CA GLY A 68 -7.18 4.85 2.43
C GLY A 68 -8.15 4.89 1.26
N ARG A 69 -7.68 5.45 0.16
CA ARG A 69 -8.42 5.57 -1.08
C ARG A 69 -7.64 5.02 -2.26
N ILE A 70 -8.38 4.47 -3.21
CA ILE A 70 -7.90 4.07 -4.52
C ILE A 70 -8.60 4.94 -5.55
N VAL A 71 -7.86 5.53 -6.48
CA VAL A 71 -8.44 6.23 -7.63
C VAL A 71 -8.10 5.45 -8.88
N LEU A 72 -9.14 5.07 -9.61
CA LEU A 72 -9.05 4.32 -10.86
C LEU A 72 -9.01 5.30 -12.02
N PRO A 73 -8.04 5.20 -12.94
CA PRO A 73 -8.07 6.00 -14.15
C PRO A 73 -9.25 5.56 -15.05
N PRO A 74 -9.76 6.43 -15.93
CA PRO A 74 -10.77 6.06 -16.92
C PRO A 74 -10.36 4.90 -17.83
N THR A 75 -9.05 4.68 -17.98
CA THR A 75 -8.45 3.59 -18.77
C THR A 75 -8.19 2.32 -17.95
N TYR A 76 -8.67 2.22 -16.70
CA TYR A 76 -8.56 1.01 -15.89
C TYR A 76 -9.24 -0.19 -16.60
N PRO A 77 -8.69 -1.42 -16.57
CA PRO A 77 -7.47 -1.85 -15.89
C PRO A 77 -6.19 -1.73 -16.75
N LEU A 78 -6.23 -1.08 -17.91
CA LEU A 78 -5.05 -0.96 -18.78
C LEU A 78 -3.96 -0.08 -18.16
N ARG A 79 -4.35 0.90 -17.34
CA ARG A 79 -3.44 1.68 -16.50
C ARG A 79 -3.64 1.37 -15.03
N PRO A 80 -2.57 1.43 -14.21
CA PRO A 80 -2.65 1.19 -12.78
C PRO A 80 -3.46 2.27 -12.05
N PRO A 81 -4.04 1.92 -10.89
CA PRO A 81 -4.67 2.89 -10.00
C PRO A 81 -3.64 3.76 -9.26
N SER A 82 -4.11 4.85 -8.63
CA SER A 82 -3.35 5.60 -7.63
C SER A 82 -3.87 5.33 -6.21
N PHE A 83 -2.96 5.37 -5.23
CA PHE A 83 -3.25 5.05 -3.83
C PHE A 83 -2.90 6.21 -2.92
N ARG A 84 -3.68 6.37 -1.85
CA ARG A 84 -3.37 7.26 -0.74
C ARG A 84 -3.86 6.65 0.57
N PHE A 85 -3.07 6.72 1.64
CA PHE A 85 -3.59 6.45 2.98
C PHE A 85 -4.21 7.72 3.54
N THR A 86 -5.39 7.61 4.15
CA THR A 86 -5.98 8.73 4.91
C THR A 86 -5.57 8.67 6.38
N THR A 87 -5.40 7.44 6.90
CA THR A 87 -4.90 7.20 8.25
C THR A 87 -3.38 7.37 8.31
N PRO A 88 -2.85 8.24 9.19
CA PRO A 88 -1.41 8.35 9.41
C PRO A 88 -0.80 7.03 9.87
N ASN A 89 0.29 6.60 9.23
CA ASN A 89 0.92 5.30 9.52
C ASN A 89 2.46 5.36 9.68
N GLY A 90 3.09 6.49 9.34
CA GLY A 90 4.54 6.70 9.47
C GLY A 90 5.39 6.03 8.38
N ARG A 91 4.76 5.30 7.45
CA ARG A 91 5.37 4.75 6.23
C ARG A 91 5.09 5.63 5.03
N PHE A 92 3.84 6.10 4.94
CA PHE A 92 3.31 6.92 3.87
C PHE A 92 2.71 8.19 4.45
N GLU A 93 2.89 9.30 3.75
CA GLU A 93 2.28 10.57 4.09
C GLU A 93 0.76 10.50 3.89
N ALA A 94 0.00 10.92 4.90
CA ALA A 94 -1.44 10.88 4.84
C ALA A 94 -1.98 11.84 3.76
N ASN A 95 -2.93 11.36 2.97
CA ASN A 95 -3.58 12.03 1.84
C ASN A 95 -2.65 12.41 0.68
N ARG A 96 -1.39 11.94 0.69
CA ARG A 96 -0.47 12.06 -0.45
C ARG A 96 -0.56 10.82 -1.33
N GLU A 97 -0.42 11.02 -2.64
CA GLU A 97 -0.28 9.90 -3.58
C GLU A 97 1.02 9.14 -3.35
N ILE A 98 0.95 7.83 -3.49
CA ILE A 98 2.06 6.92 -3.25
C ILE A 98 2.56 6.37 -4.59
N CYS A 99 3.87 6.46 -4.82
CA CYS A 99 4.53 5.74 -5.92
C CYS A 99 4.97 4.35 -5.45
N LEU A 100 4.39 3.31 -6.06
CA LEU A 100 4.82 1.91 -5.95
C LEU A 100 4.85 1.29 -7.36
N SER A 101 5.51 0.14 -7.53
CA SER A 101 5.50 -0.61 -8.81
C SER A 101 4.10 -1.07 -9.25
N ILE A 102 3.10 -0.96 -8.37
CA ILE A 102 1.69 -1.26 -8.65
C ILE A 102 0.85 0.01 -8.90
N SER A 103 1.46 1.20 -8.93
CA SER A 103 0.79 2.49 -9.01
C SER A 103 0.98 3.15 -10.37
N GLY A 104 0.17 4.19 -10.64
CA GLY A 104 0.25 5.12 -11.79
C GLY A 104 1.64 5.53 -12.27
N HIS A 105 2.64 5.53 -11.40
CA HIS A 105 3.98 6.03 -11.68
C HIS A 105 4.92 5.00 -12.33
N HIS A 106 4.51 3.73 -12.36
CA HIS A 106 5.26 2.61 -12.94
C HIS A 106 4.33 1.78 -13.86
N GLU A 107 3.86 2.40 -14.94
CA GLU A 107 2.94 1.75 -15.89
C GLU A 107 3.57 0.50 -16.52
N GLU A 108 4.90 0.46 -16.64
CA GLU A 108 5.66 -0.64 -17.22
C GLU A 108 5.63 -1.94 -16.38
N THR A 109 5.41 -1.83 -15.07
CA THR A 109 5.34 -3.00 -14.18
C THR A 109 3.91 -3.44 -13.86
N TRP A 110 2.91 -2.63 -14.24
CA TRP A 110 1.51 -2.95 -14.03
C TRP A 110 1.02 -4.01 -15.03
N GLN A 111 0.26 -4.99 -14.55
CA GLN A 111 -0.42 -5.96 -15.40
C GLN A 111 -1.93 -5.76 -15.31
N PRO A 112 -2.65 -5.57 -16.43
CA PRO A 112 -4.12 -5.43 -16.44
C PRO A 112 -4.89 -6.64 -15.87
N ALA A 113 -4.20 -7.77 -15.69
CA ALA A 113 -4.72 -8.93 -14.99
C ALA A 113 -4.92 -8.66 -13.48
N TRP A 114 -4.08 -7.83 -12.86
CA TRP A 114 -4.15 -7.51 -11.43
C TRP A 114 -5.39 -6.67 -11.12
N GLY A 115 -6.20 -7.14 -10.17
CA GLY A 115 -7.36 -6.41 -9.66
C GLY A 115 -7.06 -5.64 -8.38
N ILE A 116 -8.06 -4.93 -7.89
CA ILE A 116 -8.09 -4.19 -6.62
C ILE A 116 -7.69 -5.08 -5.45
N ARG A 117 -8.17 -6.34 -5.41
CA ARG A 117 -7.78 -7.31 -4.39
C ARG A 117 -6.27 -7.50 -4.33
N THR A 118 -5.66 -7.86 -5.47
CA THR A 118 -4.21 -8.08 -5.59
C THR A 118 -3.45 -6.81 -5.23
N ALA A 119 -3.94 -5.65 -5.66
CA ALA A 119 -3.31 -4.37 -5.37
C ALA A 119 -3.33 -4.02 -3.87
N ILE A 120 -4.41 -4.30 -3.14
CA ILE A 120 -4.50 -4.08 -1.68
C ILE A 120 -3.54 -5.01 -0.94
N VAL A 121 -3.46 -6.28 -1.35
CA VAL A 121 -2.52 -7.25 -0.76
C VAL A 121 -1.08 -6.78 -0.96
N ALA A 122 -0.73 -6.35 -2.18
CA ALA A 122 0.58 -5.81 -2.48
C ALA A 122 0.87 -4.52 -1.68
N LEU A 123 -0.10 -3.59 -1.60
CA LEU A 123 0.02 -2.35 -0.82
C LEU A 123 0.29 -2.63 0.66
N ARG A 124 -0.37 -3.64 1.23
CA ARG A 124 -0.12 -4.11 2.60
C ARG A 124 1.32 -4.59 2.76
N SER A 125 1.83 -5.44 1.85
CA SER A 125 3.22 -5.90 1.90
C SER A 125 4.23 -4.75 1.74
N PHE A 126 3.94 -3.73 0.93
CA PHE A 126 4.79 -2.54 0.80
C PHE A 126 4.89 -1.69 2.06
N MET A 127 4.03 -1.91 3.06
CA MET A 127 4.19 -1.24 4.35
C MET A 127 5.50 -1.65 5.05
N GLU A 128 5.98 -2.88 4.83
CA GLU A 128 7.17 -3.42 5.50
C GLU A 128 8.49 -2.97 4.85
N THR A 129 8.43 -2.32 3.68
CA THR A 129 9.62 -1.85 2.97
C THR A 129 10.07 -0.46 3.44
N ASP A 130 11.29 -0.05 3.11
CA ASP A 130 11.82 1.30 3.41
C ASP A 130 11.36 2.35 2.40
N ALA A 131 11.28 3.64 2.78
CA ALA A 131 10.79 4.69 1.88
C ALA A 131 11.78 4.99 0.77
N ARG A 132 13.07 5.00 1.09
CA ARG A 132 14.14 5.22 0.11
C ARG A 132 13.89 6.45 -0.76
N GLY A 133 13.27 7.49 -0.19
CA GLY A 133 12.92 8.73 -0.89
C GLY A 133 11.79 8.62 -1.94
N GLN A 134 11.01 7.54 -1.95
CA GLN A 134 9.86 7.41 -2.86
C GLN A 134 8.82 8.49 -2.61
N LEU A 135 8.09 8.89 -3.66
CA LEU A 135 7.00 9.86 -3.53
C LEU A 135 5.94 9.37 -2.55
N GLY A 136 5.56 10.24 -1.62
CA GLY A 136 4.59 9.93 -0.57
C GLY A 136 5.12 9.01 0.52
N GLY A 137 6.41 8.60 0.48
CA GLY A 137 7.06 7.87 1.55
C GLY A 137 7.49 8.77 2.71
N LEU A 138 7.46 8.22 3.93
CA LEU A 138 7.98 8.88 5.13
C LEU A 138 8.99 7.98 5.85
N ASP A 139 10.13 8.57 6.21
CA ASP A 139 11.12 7.95 7.09
C ASP A 139 10.86 8.41 8.52
N THR A 140 10.28 7.52 9.32
CA THR A 140 9.98 7.75 10.74
C THR A 140 10.53 6.61 11.58
N THR A 141 10.71 6.86 12.88
CA THR A 141 11.23 5.83 13.79
C THR A 141 10.18 4.75 14.05
N GLU A 142 10.67 3.56 14.39
CA GLU A 142 9.86 2.41 14.75
C GLU A 142 8.89 2.67 15.91
N GLU A 143 9.27 3.51 16.86
CA GLU A 143 8.44 3.91 17.99
C GLU A 143 7.26 4.78 17.52
N VAL A 144 7.51 5.70 16.59
CA VAL A 144 6.47 6.53 15.99
C VAL A 144 5.48 5.65 15.22
N ARG A 145 5.97 4.71 14.41
CA ARG A 145 5.12 3.78 13.65
C ARG A 145 4.22 2.95 14.55
N ARG A 146 4.74 2.37 15.64
CA ARG A 146 3.94 1.61 16.62
C ARG A 146 2.91 2.47 17.36
N ARG A 147 3.26 3.71 17.68
CA ARG A 147 2.30 4.65 18.27
C ARG A 147 1.15 4.96 17.31
N LEU A 148 1.47 5.27 16.04
CA LEU A 148 0.48 5.51 15.00
C LEU A 148 -0.37 4.27 14.73
N ALA A 149 0.22 3.06 14.76
CA ALA A 149 -0.52 1.81 14.64
C ALA A 149 -1.62 1.71 15.72
N ARG A 150 -1.31 1.99 16.99
CA ARG A 150 -2.32 1.98 18.07
C ARG A 150 -3.40 3.05 17.89
N GLU A 151 -3.00 4.27 17.52
CA GLU A 151 -3.92 5.40 17.30
C GLU A 151 -4.84 5.15 16.09
N SER A 152 -4.35 4.48 15.05
CA SER A 152 -5.03 4.22 13.77
C SER A 152 -6.38 3.51 13.92
N ARG A 153 -6.55 2.68 14.95
CA ARG A 153 -7.78 1.93 15.20
C ARG A 153 -8.99 2.83 15.45
N THR A 154 -8.75 3.97 16.11
CA THR A 154 -9.79 4.94 16.47
C THR A 154 -9.98 6.05 15.43
N PHE A 155 -9.16 6.06 14.39
CA PHE A 155 -9.29 6.99 13.28
C PHE A 155 -10.68 6.86 12.64
N ARG A 156 -11.30 8.00 12.32
CA ARG A 156 -12.59 8.08 11.65
C ARG A 156 -12.43 8.73 10.29
N CYS A 157 -12.93 8.06 9.25
CA CYS A 157 -12.95 8.62 7.91
C CYS A 157 -14.03 9.71 7.79
N SER A 158 -13.69 10.84 7.17
CA SER A 158 -14.62 11.95 6.94
C SER A 158 -15.74 11.61 5.95
N THR A 159 -15.51 10.67 5.03
CA THR A 159 -16.51 10.26 4.03
C THR A 159 -17.38 9.12 4.57
N CYS A 160 -16.77 8.07 5.14
CA CYS A 160 -17.52 6.91 5.64
C CYS A 160 -18.21 7.18 6.98
N ALA A 161 -17.74 8.16 7.76
CA ALA A 161 -18.15 8.44 9.15
C ALA A 161 -17.98 7.28 10.15
N ARG A 162 -17.36 6.17 9.73
CA ARG A 162 -17.06 4.99 10.57
C ARG A 162 -15.61 5.01 11.06
N SER A 163 -15.35 4.38 12.20
CA SER A 163 -13.98 4.18 12.65
C SER A 163 -13.33 2.98 11.97
N ASN A 164 -12.00 2.97 11.90
CA ASN A 164 -11.25 1.88 11.30
C ASN A 164 -11.54 0.53 11.98
N ALA A 165 -11.64 0.53 13.33
CA ALA A 165 -12.00 -0.65 14.09
C ALA A 165 -13.41 -1.16 13.76
N ASP A 166 -14.40 -0.25 13.66
CA ASP A 166 -15.79 -0.62 13.32
C ASP A 166 -15.84 -1.29 11.94
N ILE A 167 -15.16 -0.70 10.95
CA ILE A 167 -15.14 -1.21 9.56
C ILE A 167 -14.59 -2.63 9.54
N ILE A 168 -13.41 -2.86 10.12
CA ILE A 168 -12.78 -4.19 10.10
C ILE A 168 -13.58 -5.22 10.92
N SER A 169 -14.16 -4.83 12.06
CA SER A 169 -14.98 -5.77 12.86
C SER A 169 -16.19 -6.29 12.09
N GLU A 170 -16.80 -5.42 11.27
CA GLU A 170 -17.90 -5.81 10.39
C GLU A 170 -17.41 -6.73 9.26
N THR A 171 -16.26 -6.44 8.66
CA THR A 171 -15.65 -7.31 7.64
C THR A 171 -15.31 -8.70 8.20
N GLU A 172 -14.78 -8.78 9.42
CA GLU A 172 -14.49 -10.06 10.09
C GLU A 172 -15.77 -10.89 10.24
N ARG A 173 -16.85 -10.28 10.76
CA ARG A 173 -18.16 -10.93 10.89
C ARG A 173 -18.68 -11.45 9.55
N GLN A 174 -18.56 -10.65 8.49
CA GLN A 174 -18.95 -11.08 7.13
C GLN A 174 -18.10 -12.24 6.63
N SER A 175 -16.79 -12.25 6.93
CA SER A 175 -15.90 -13.36 6.56
C SER A 175 -16.23 -14.66 7.28
N GLU A 176 -16.59 -14.59 8.56
CA GLU A 176 -17.02 -15.76 9.35
C GLU A 176 -18.35 -16.32 8.85
N GLU A 177 -19.31 -15.45 8.55
CA GLU A 177 -20.62 -15.85 8.00
C GLU A 177 -20.50 -16.51 6.62
N SER A 178 -19.63 -15.99 5.76
CA SER A 178 -19.35 -16.59 4.44
C SER A 178 -18.57 -17.90 4.51
N SER A 179 -17.77 -18.12 5.57
CA SER A 179 -17.04 -19.37 5.79
C SER A 179 -17.92 -20.50 6.34
N SER A 180 -19.14 -20.18 6.80
CA SER A 180 -20.07 -21.14 7.37
C SER A 180 -20.81 -21.93 6.27
N PRO A 181 -20.88 -23.27 6.32
CA PRO A 181 -21.40 -24.13 5.23
C PRO A 181 -22.92 -24.02 4.94
N ALA A 182 -23.64 -23.06 5.53
CA ALA A 182 -25.10 -22.99 5.50
C ALA A 182 -25.72 -22.03 4.45
N LYS A 183 -24.92 -21.34 3.61
CA LYS A 183 -25.44 -20.40 2.60
C LYS A 183 -24.69 -20.46 1.25
N ASN A 184 -24.60 -21.64 0.63
CA ASN A 184 -24.23 -21.76 -0.78
C ASN A 184 -25.45 -21.53 -1.70
N ASP A 185 -26.10 -20.37 -1.58
CA ASP A 185 -27.07 -19.90 -2.58
C ASP A 185 -26.96 -18.36 -2.69
N VAL A 186 -25.79 -17.90 -3.15
CA VAL A 186 -25.61 -16.52 -3.60
C VAL A 186 -26.32 -16.39 -4.95
N LYS A 187 -27.55 -15.87 -4.93
CA LYS A 187 -28.26 -15.47 -6.16
C LYS A 187 -27.50 -14.30 -6.80
N VAL A 188 -26.77 -14.60 -7.86
CA VAL A 188 -26.22 -13.61 -8.79
C VAL A 188 -27.38 -12.69 -9.24
N PRO A 189 -27.28 -11.36 -9.06
CA PRO A 189 -28.26 -10.42 -9.59
C PRO A 189 -28.48 -10.68 -11.09
N THR A 190 -29.74 -10.80 -11.52
CA THR A 190 -30.11 -11.25 -12.87
C THR A 190 -29.52 -10.36 -13.97
N GLU A 191 -29.29 -9.08 -13.65
CA GLU A 191 -28.62 -8.07 -14.49
C GLU A 191 -27.17 -8.43 -14.86
N LEU A 192 -26.43 -9.07 -13.95
CA LEU A 192 -25.08 -9.57 -14.23
C LEU A 192 -25.15 -10.86 -15.02
N SER A 193 -26.13 -11.74 -14.75
CA SER A 193 -26.28 -13.03 -15.43
C SER A 193 -26.61 -12.92 -16.93
N MET A 194 -27.31 -11.86 -17.36
CA MET A 194 -27.63 -11.68 -18.78
C MET A 194 -26.41 -11.25 -19.60
N GLY A 195 -25.58 -10.35 -19.07
CA GLY A 195 -24.39 -9.86 -19.79
C GLY A 195 -23.36 -10.95 -20.13
N TRP A 196 -23.30 -12.02 -19.36
CA TRP A 196 -22.43 -13.18 -19.62
C TRP A 196 -22.97 -14.15 -20.66
N ARG A 197 -24.30 -14.25 -20.76
CA ARG A 197 -24.97 -15.15 -21.72
C ARG A 197 -24.86 -14.59 -23.13
N ASP A 198 -25.07 -13.28 -23.25
CA ASP A 198 -25.02 -12.57 -24.52
C ASP A 198 -23.60 -12.54 -25.12
N GLU A 199 -22.54 -12.43 -24.29
CA GLU A 199 -21.14 -12.43 -24.75
C GLU A 199 -20.66 -13.82 -25.23
N MET A 200 -21.19 -14.91 -24.67
CA MET A 200 -20.87 -16.28 -25.10
C MET A 200 -21.62 -16.64 -26.39
N GLU A 201 -22.87 -16.20 -26.52
CA GLU A 201 -23.67 -16.43 -27.73
C GLU A 201 -23.18 -15.57 -28.92
N SER A 202 -22.71 -14.34 -28.67
CA SER A 202 -22.12 -13.51 -29.73
C SER A 202 -20.79 -14.06 -30.25
N ARG A 203 -19.97 -14.67 -29.38
CA ARG A 203 -18.70 -15.31 -29.79
C ARG A 203 -18.92 -16.60 -30.59
N GLN A 204 -19.96 -17.38 -30.26
CA GLN A 204 -20.31 -18.58 -31.03
C GLN A 204 -20.91 -18.27 -32.41
N GLN A 205 -21.46 -17.08 -32.62
CA GLN A 205 -21.99 -16.67 -33.93
C GLN A 205 -20.91 -16.14 -34.89
N ASP A 206 -19.81 -15.58 -34.39
CA ASP A 206 -18.72 -15.06 -35.22
C ASP A 206 -17.81 -16.19 -35.76
N ASP A 207 -17.56 -17.23 -34.96
CA ASP A 207 -16.75 -18.39 -35.38
C ASP A 207 -17.48 -19.32 -36.39
N GLY A 208 -18.78 -19.10 -36.62
CA GLY A 208 -19.61 -19.94 -37.50
C GLY A 208 -19.65 -19.53 -38.98
N ARG A 209 -19.01 -18.41 -39.37
CA ARG A 209 -19.20 -17.83 -40.71
C ARG A 209 -18.03 -17.99 -41.68
N GLU A 210 -16.89 -18.53 -41.27
CA GLU A 210 -15.72 -18.68 -42.14
C GLU A 210 -15.22 -20.13 -42.27
N SER A 211 -16.10 -21.05 -42.70
CA SER A 211 -15.63 -22.36 -43.18
C SER A 211 -16.61 -23.02 -44.16
N ARG A 212 -16.82 -22.40 -45.33
CA ARG A 212 -17.41 -23.08 -46.50
C ARG A 212 -16.78 -22.57 -47.79
N ALA A 213 -15.59 -23.05 -48.12
CA ALA A 213 -15.22 -23.40 -49.48
C ALA A 213 -13.90 -24.19 -49.52
N LEU A 214 -13.86 -25.22 -50.38
CA LEU A 214 -12.69 -25.92 -50.96
C LEU A 214 -12.15 -27.18 -50.25
N ASP A 215 -12.86 -28.27 -50.56
CA ASP A 215 -12.39 -29.41 -51.36
C ASP A 215 -11.02 -30.09 -51.06
N ARG A 216 -11.16 -31.30 -50.53
CA ARG A 216 -10.34 -32.53 -50.63
C ARG A 216 -9.14 -32.53 -51.60
N SER A 217 -7.93 -32.78 -51.07
CA SER A 217 -7.15 -34.04 -51.28
C SER A 217 -5.71 -33.96 -50.75
N GLN A 218 -5.23 -35.12 -50.26
CA GLN A 218 -3.83 -35.57 -50.02
C GLN A 218 -3.17 -35.33 -48.65
N VAL A 219 -2.77 -36.46 -48.06
CA VAL A 219 -1.81 -36.65 -46.93
C VAL A 219 -0.43 -36.88 -47.55
N PRO A 220 0.66 -36.29 -47.00
CA PRO A 220 1.68 -37.11 -46.32
C PRO A 220 2.35 -36.48 -45.07
N GLU A 221 2.44 -37.32 -44.02
CA GLU A 221 3.51 -37.61 -43.03
C GLU A 221 4.48 -36.51 -42.47
N ASP A 222 4.35 -36.29 -41.14
CA ASP A 222 5.34 -36.12 -40.03
C ASP A 222 6.53 -35.12 -40.09
N PRO A 223 7.19 -34.77 -38.95
CA PRO A 223 6.73 -34.60 -37.55
C PRO A 223 7.22 -33.24 -36.95
N ASP A 224 6.66 -32.79 -35.83
CA ASP A 224 7.37 -32.12 -34.72
C ASP A 224 6.36 -31.57 -33.70
N SER A 225 6.26 -32.31 -32.59
CA SER A 225 5.51 -31.94 -31.40
C SER A 225 6.47 -31.22 -30.45
N ASP A 226 6.42 -29.89 -30.41
CA ASP A 226 6.92 -29.12 -29.27
C ASP A 226 5.72 -28.65 -28.43
N SER A 227 5.48 -29.41 -27.36
CA SER A 227 4.58 -29.07 -26.28
C SER A 227 5.19 -27.91 -25.49
N ALA A 228 4.57 -26.74 -25.54
CA ALA A 228 4.93 -25.63 -24.67
C ALA A 228 4.55 -25.96 -23.22
N GLU A 229 5.57 -26.31 -22.43
CA GLU A 229 5.50 -26.50 -20.99
C GLU A 229 4.99 -25.25 -20.27
N LEU A 230 4.01 -25.48 -19.39
CA LEU A 230 3.54 -24.52 -18.39
C LEU A 230 4.64 -24.34 -17.34
N ALA A 231 5.17 -23.14 -17.21
CA ALA A 231 6.10 -22.79 -16.13
C ALA A 231 5.35 -22.68 -14.80
N GLU A 232 5.27 -23.79 -14.06
CA GLU A 232 5.08 -23.74 -12.62
C GLU A 232 6.44 -23.57 -11.93
N GLY A 233 6.60 -22.47 -11.21
CA GLY A 233 7.71 -22.28 -10.30
C GLY A 233 7.30 -21.36 -9.19
N PHE A 234 7.02 -21.90 -8.00
CA PHE A 234 7.64 -21.47 -6.75
C PHE A 234 7.28 -22.37 -5.55
N VAL A 235 8.32 -22.63 -4.74
CA VAL A 235 8.39 -23.13 -3.35
C VAL A 235 8.22 -24.62 -3.07
N GLN A 236 9.36 -25.29 -2.89
CA GLN A 236 9.47 -26.59 -2.20
C GLN A 236 9.93 -26.35 -0.75
N THR A 237 9.04 -26.57 0.22
CA THR A 237 9.39 -26.59 1.65
C THR A 237 9.88 -27.97 2.05
N VAL A 238 11.12 -28.09 2.54
CA VAL A 238 11.66 -29.34 3.10
C VAL A 238 11.32 -29.42 4.60
N PRO A 239 10.87 -30.57 5.15
CA PRO A 239 10.71 -30.73 6.58
C PRO A 239 12.04 -31.11 7.25
N VAL A 240 12.28 -30.54 8.43
CA VAL A 240 13.36 -30.94 9.35
C VAL A 240 12.97 -32.22 10.08
N ASN A 241 13.80 -33.25 10.04
CA ASN A 241 13.86 -34.23 11.13
C ASN A 241 15.30 -34.70 11.40
N ARG A 242 15.56 -34.94 12.69
CA ARG A 242 16.84 -35.20 13.35
C ARG A 242 17.40 -36.60 13.05
N GLY A 243 18.73 -36.72 13.02
CA GLY A 243 19.44 -38.00 13.11
C GLY A 243 20.96 -37.86 12.99
N SER A 244 21.65 -38.15 14.09
CA SER A 244 23.08 -38.31 14.39
C SER A 244 23.98 -39.07 13.38
N ALA A 245 25.26 -38.64 13.28
CA ALA A 245 26.52 -39.42 13.19
C ALA A 245 27.61 -38.57 12.47
N GLU A 246 28.63 -38.06 13.16
CA GLU A 246 30.00 -38.61 13.31
C GLU A 246 31.03 -38.03 12.30
N LEU A 247 32.15 -37.53 12.82
CA LEU A 247 33.30 -36.92 12.14
C LEU A 247 34.18 -37.97 11.42
N PRO A 248 35.06 -37.53 10.50
CA PRO A 248 36.49 -37.64 10.84
C PRO A 248 37.38 -36.46 10.43
N GLN A 249 38.42 -36.21 11.24
CA GLN A 249 39.63 -35.39 10.99
C GLN A 249 40.56 -36.09 9.97
N MET A 250 41.40 -35.43 9.17
CA MET A 250 42.77 -34.90 9.41
C MET A 250 43.27 -34.53 7.98
N THR A 251 44.06 -33.48 7.72
CA THR A 251 45.54 -33.46 7.84
C THR A 251 46.10 -32.07 7.47
N SER A 252 47.37 -31.89 7.78
CA SER A 252 48.19 -30.70 8.02
C SER A 252 49.10 -30.22 6.86
N ILE A 253 49.36 -28.89 6.79
CA ILE A 253 50.66 -28.11 6.70
C ILE A 253 51.67 -28.45 5.55
N PRO A 254 52.55 -27.54 4.98
CA PRO A 254 53.14 -26.29 5.53
C PRO A 254 53.30 -25.01 4.66
N GLU A 255 53.76 -23.98 5.39
CA GLU A 255 54.35 -22.66 5.06
C GLU A 255 55.56 -22.60 4.11
N GLU A 256 55.82 -21.39 3.56
CA GLU A 256 57.06 -20.56 3.66
C GLU A 256 56.87 -19.32 2.74
N ARG A 257 57.45 -18.11 2.86
CA ARG A 257 58.46 -17.47 3.72
C ARG A 257 58.40 -15.94 3.46
N GLY A 258 58.85 -15.13 4.41
CA GLY A 258 59.10 -13.69 4.19
C GLY A 258 59.50 -12.89 5.44
N SER A 259 60.64 -13.23 6.03
CA SER A 259 61.40 -12.45 7.05
C SER A 259 61.90 -11.10 6.48
N SER A 260 62.17 -10.00 7.21
CA SER A 260 63.05 -9.80 8.39
C SER A 260 63.04 -8.30 8.79
N SER A 261 62.90 -7.98 10.09
CA SER A 261 63.89 -7.36 11.02
C SER A 261 64.14 -5.83 10.83
N SER A 262 64.35 -4.96 11.83
CA SER A 262 64.95 -5.07 13.17
C SER A 262 64.72 -3.80 14.03
N GLY A 263 64.82 -3.93 15.37
CA GLY A 263 65.27 -2.85 16.29
C GLY A 263 64.33 -2.41 17.44
N GLY A 264 64.54 -2.91 18.67
CA GLY A 264 63.98 -2.35 19.94
C GLY A 264 64.89 -1.27 20.58
N PRO A 265 64.85 -0.98 21.91
CA PRO A 265 63.97 -1.49 22.98
C PRO A 265 63.47 -0.40 24.00
N THR A 266 62.96 -0.87 25.15
CA THR A 266 62.79 -0.23 26.49
C THR A 266 61.62 0.74 26.75
N ALA A 267 60.63 0.32 27.56
CA ALA A 267 60.59 0.54 29.02
C ALA A 267 59.26 0.06 29.64
N SER A 268 59.37 -0.64 30.76
CA SER A 268 58.30 -1.13 31.63
C SER A 268 57.68 0.00 32.49
N ARG A 269 56.40 -0.15 32.92
CA ARG A 269 55.91 -0.10 34.33
C ARG A 269 54.41 0.31 34.40
N VAL A 270 53.50 -0.64 34.66
CA VAL A 270 52.75 -0.97 35.91
C VAL A 270 51.83 0.12 36.52
N SER A 271 50.60 -0.33 36.83
CA SER A 271 49.60 0.13 37.83
C SER A 271 48.49 1.06 37.34
N SER A 272 47.17 0.77 37.34
CA SER A 272 46.21 0.09 38.25
C SER A 272 45.40 1.06 39.12
N SER A 273 44.07 0.84 39.10
CA SER A 273 43.01 1.18 40.09
C SER A 273 42.69 2.66 40.35
N ARG A 274 41.46 3.12 40.04
CA ARG A 274 40.21 3.05 40.84
C ARG A 274 40.31 3.80 42.16
N ASP A 275 39.48 4.83 42.32
CA ASP A 275 38.80 5.10 43.59
C ASP A 275 37.43 5.77 43.37
N ILE A 276 36.51 5.27 44.18
CA ILE A 276 35.14 5.71 44.43
C ILE A 276 35.23 6.69 45.60
N ASP A 277 34.43 7.76 45.62
CA ASP A 277 33.98 8.29 46.91
C ASP A 277 32.57 8.89 46.86
N ARG A 278 31.88 8.73 47.98
CA ARG A 278 30.45 8.86 48.24
C ARG A 278 30.28 9.54 49.59
N THR A 279 29.62 10.70 49.68
CA THR A 279 28.89 11.16 50.91
C THR A 279 27.93 12.30 50.51
N SER A 280 26.59 12.19 50.62
CA SER A 280 25.68 12.46 51.78
C SER A 280 25.85 13.88 52.37
N THR A 281 24.87 14.73 52.72
CA THR A 281 23.42 14.67 53.02
C THR A 281 22.90 16.12 53.19
N GLN A 282 21.60 16.40 53.01
CA GLN A 282 20.69 17.18 53.90
C GLN A 282 19.67 18.14 53.24
N VAL A 283 18.54 18.21 53.95
CA VAL A 283 17.20 18.71 53.65
C VAL A 283 16.94 20.02 54.41
N SER A 284 16.28 21.01 53.81
CA SER A 284 15.09 21.71 54.40
C SER A 284 14.66 23.02 53.69
N GLN A 285 13.36 23.03 53.33
CA GLN A 285 12.32 24.06 53.56
C GLN A 285 12.25 25.43 52.82
N GLN A 286 11.13 25.55 52.09
CA GLN A 286 10.11 26.63 52.00
C GLN A 286 10.43 28.05 51.50
N GLY A 287 9.65 28.45 50.48
CA GLY A 287 9.34 29.85 50.13
C GLY A 287 8.39 29.97 48.92
N GLN A 288 7.10 30.20 49.17
CA GLN A 288 6.01 30.37 48.20
C GLN A 288 6.19 31.55 47.24
N ARG A 289 5.87 31.39 45.93
CA ARG A 289 5.23 32.43 45.07
C ARG A 289 4.32 31.81 43.98
N ARG A 290 3.23 32.53 43.70
CA ARG A 290 2.02 32.26 42.87
C ARG A 290 2.28 31.99 41.36
N PRO A 291 1.28 31.45 40.61
CA PRO A 291 1.48 30.96 39.25
C PRO A 291 1.43 32.08 38.20
N ALA A 292 2.41 32.11 37.30
CA ALA A 292 2.34 32.84 36.05
C ALA A 292 1.86 31.88 34.95
N THR A 293 0.76 32.25 34.31
CA THR A 293 0.26 31.67 33.07
C THR A 293 1.37 31.67 32.01
N MET A 294 1.86 30.48 31.62
CA MET A 294 2.71 30.35 30.43
C MET A 294 1.84 30.63 29.21
N GLY A 295 2.07 31.81 28.64
CA GLY A 295 1.52 32.21 27.35
C GLY A 295 1.96 31.24 26.25
N SER A 296 0.99 30.96 25.39
CA SER A 296 1.16 30.44 24.05
C SER A 296 2.37 31.13 23.37
N ARG A 297 3.43 30.38 23.10
CA ARG A 297 4.45 30.79 22.13
C ARG A 297 3.83 30.65 20.75
N GLY A 298 3.19 31.73 20.31
CA GLY A 298 2.90 31.96 18.91
C GLY A 298 4.21 32.23 18.20
N ASP A 299 4.68 31.26 17.42
CA ASP A 299 5.66 31.49 16.37
C ASP A 299 4.94 32.26 15.25
N GLY A 300 4.77 33.57 15.48
CA GLY A 300 4.28 34.49 14.48
C GLY A 300 5.28 34.56 13.33
N VAL A 301 4.77 34.46 12.10
CA VAL A 301 5.53 34.65 10.87
C VAL A 301 6.31 35.98 11.00
N PRO A 302 7.65 35.97 10.84
CA PRO A 302 8.44 37.19 10.94
C PRO A 302 7.91 38.27 10.00
N LEU A 303 7.74 39.50 10.50
CA LEU A 303 7.19 40.62 9.73
C LEU A 303 7.95 40.94 8.44
N TRP A 304 9.20 40.47 8.30
CA TRP A 304 9.94 40.58 7.04
C TRP A 304 9.38 39.68 5.93
N ILE A 305 8.77 38.55 6.28
CA ILE A 305 8.13 37.63 5.33
C ILE A 305 6.88 38.26 4.75
N ASP A 306 6.04 38.90 5.57
CA ASP A 306 4.87 39.63 5.07
C ASP A 306 5.28 40.76 4.11
N ARG A 307 6.37 41.46 4.40
CA ARG A 307 6.93 42.49 3.51
C ARG A 307 7.50 41.90 2.21
N ALA A 308 8.11 40.72 2.28
CA ALA A 308 8.60 40.00 1.10
C ALA A 308 7.45 39.52 0.22
N ILE A 309 6.36 39.01 0.80
CA ILE A 309 5.15 38.60 0.08
C ILE A 309 4.52 39.80 -0.62
N VAL A 310 4.36 40.94 0.08
CA VAL A 310 3.79 42.15 -0.52
C VAL A 310 4.67 42.65 -1.69
N ALA A 311 5.99 42.66 -1.54
CA ALA A 311 6.89 43.05 -2.63
C ALA A 311 6.75 42.12 -3.84
N LEU A 312 6.64 40.81 -3.63
CA LEU A 312 6.50 39.82 -4.70
C LEU A 312 5.16 39.98 -5.43
N VAL A 313 4.07 40.25 -4.71
CA VAL A 313 2.76 40.52 -5.29
C VAL A 313 2.78 41.80 -6.15
N ILE A 314 3.45 42.86 -5.69
CA ILE A 314 3.59 44.11 -6.47
C ILE A 314 4.38 43.87 -7.76
N VAL A 315 5.49 43.11 -7.69
CA VAL A 315 6.29 42.77 -8.87
C VAL A 315 5.48 41.94 -9.86
N LEU A 316 4.73 40.96 -9.37
CA LEU A 316 3.90 40.09 -10.22
C LEU A 316 2.75 40.87 -10.86
N ALA A 317 2.12 41.78 -10.12
CA ALA A 317 1.13 42.70 -10.67
C ALA A 317 1.73 43.63 -11.73
N ALA A 318 2.93 44.18 -11.50
CA ALA A 318 3.62 45.02 -12.47
C ALA A 318 3.98 44.24 -13.75
N LEU A 319 4.41 42.98 -13.64
CA LEU A 319 4.67 42.11 -14.78
C LEU A 319 3.39 41.78 -15.56
N LEU A 320 2.28 41.51 -14.86
CA LEU A 320 0.98 41.28 -15.51
C LEU A 320 0.48 42.55 -16.21
N LEU A 321 0.62 43.73 -15.59
CA LEU A 321 0.29 45.00 -16.23
C LEU A 321 1.19 45.25 -17.46
N LYS A 322 2.49 44.97 -17.36
CA LYS A 322 3.42 45.08 -18.49
C LYS A 322 3.00 44.18 -19.67
N VAL A 323 2.63 42.94 -19.37
CA VAL A 323 2.16 41.97 -20.37
C VAL A 323 0.81 42.35 -20.97
N LEU A 324 -0.13 42.86 -20.16
CA LEU A 324 -1.47 43.24 -20.61
C LEU A 324 -1.50 44.56 -21.39
N PHE A 325 -0.64 45.51 -21.04
CA PHE A 325 -0.62 46.86 -21.64
C PHE A 325 0.51 47.08 -22.66
N GLY A 326 1.37 46.09 -22.90
CA GLY A 326 2.30 46.08 -24.03
C GLY A 326 3.35 47.19 -24.05
N ILE A 327 3.77 47.70 -22.88
CA ILE A 327 4.96 48.55 -22.71
C ILE A 327 6.14 47.67 -22.29
#